data_AF-A0A966Q0H4-F1
#
_entry.id   AF-A0A966Q0H4-F1
#
_cell.length_a   1.000
_cell.length_b   1.000
_cell.length_c   1.000
_cell.angle_alpha   90.00
_cell.angle_beta   90.00
_cell.angle_gamma   90.00
#
_symmetry.space_group_name_H-M   'P 1'
#
loop_
_entity.id
_entity.type
_entity.pdbx_description
1 polymer ?
#
loop_
_entity_poly.entity_id
_entity_poly.type
_entity_poly.pdbx_seq_one_letter_code
_entity_poly.pdbx_strand_id
1 'polypeptide(L)'
;MLNTDNWASYPFSVEGVDFVSKLDPQGSFYPQVERLPAGVFTAENTRMVTELIGNPALFTREELENELATINAGASQAIVALA
;
A
#
# COMPACT_ATOMS: atom_id res chain seq x y z
N MET A 1 -2.17 16.87 -2.07
CA MET A 1 -2.29 15.54 -1.46
C MET A 1 -3.62 14.95 -1.89
N LEU A 2 -3.65 13.70 -2.32
CA LEU A 2 -4.92 13.01 -2.57
C LEU A 2 -5.70 12.89 -1.25
N ASN A 3 -6.99 13.21 -1.26
CA ASN A 3 -7.85 12.88 -0.13
C ASN A 3 -8.19 11.39 -0.21
N THR A 4 -7.82 10.63 0.82
CA THR A 4 -8.01 9.17 0.90
C THR A 4 -8.90 8.74 2.07
N ASP A 5 -9.65 9.67 2.67
CA ASP A 5 -10.44 9.43 3.89
C ASP A 5 -11.56 8.41 3.67
N ASN A 6 -12.08 8.34 2.44
CA ASN A 6 -13.14 7.41 2.04
C ASN A 6 -12.61 6.19 1.25
N TRP A 7 -11.30 5.98 1.24
CA TRP A 7 -10.70 4.88 0.50
C TRP A 7 -10.79 3.57 1.27
N ALA A 8 -11.03 2.48 0.55
CA ALA A 8 -11.01 1.14 1.12
C ALA A 8 -9.60 0.80 1.58
N SER A 9 -9.48 0.22 2.77
CA SER A 9 -8.20 -0.03 3.44
C SER A 9 -7.95 -1.53 3.59
N TYR A 10 -6.77 -1.97 3.16
CA TYR A 10 -6.34 -3.36 3.19
C TYR A 10 -5.04 -3.45 4.00
N PRO A 11 -5.11 -3.80 5.30
CA PRO A 11 -3.92 -3.90 6.15
C PRO A 11 -3.07 -5.12 5.77
N PHE A 12 -1.76 -4.99 5.88
CA PHE A 12 -0.78 -6.06 5.69
C PHE A 12 0.53 -5.72 6.42
N SER A 13 1.42 -6.70 6.58
CA SER A 13 2.70 -6.51 7.29
C SER A 13 3.86 -7.08 6.49
N VAL A 14 5.01 -6.40 6.54
CA VAL A 14 6.26 -6.84 5.90
C VAL A 14 7.38 -6.71 6.92
N GLU A 15 8.08 -7.81 7.21
CA GLU A 15 9.19 -7.84 8.18
C GLU A 15 8.84 -7.23 9.56
N GLY A 16 7.57 -7.37 9.98
CA GLY A 16 7.08 -6.83 11.26
C GLY A 16 6.72 -5.34 11.24
N VAL A 17 6.79 -4.68 10.08
CA VAL A 17 6.28 -3.31 9.87
C VAL A 17 4.88 -3.39 9.26
N ASP A 18 3.95 -2.65 9.85
CA ASP A 18 2.55 -2.64 9.42
C ASP A 18 2.27 -1.54 8.37
N PHE A 19 1.60 -1.94 7.31
CA PHE A 19 1.21 -1.11 6.19
C PHE A 19 -0.30 -1.20 5.93
N VAL A 20 -0.81 -0.22 5.22
CA VAL A 20 -2.16 -0.21 4.68
C VAL A 20 -2.12 0.17 3.21
N SER A 21 -2.67 -0.72 2.37
CA SER A 21 -2.95 -0.39 0.97
C SER A 21 -4.31 0.28 0.93
N LYS A 22 -4.41 1.47 0.34
CA LYS A 22 -5.66 2.21 0.20
C LYS A 22 -6.07 2.27 -1.26
N LEU A 23 -7.33 1.95 -1.55
CA LEU A 23 -7.90 1.98 -2.90
C LEU A 23 -9.11 2.91 -2.97
N ASP A 24 -9.19 3.69 -4.05
CA ASP A 24 -10.39 4.46 -4.39
C ASP A 24 -11.54 3.50 -4.75
N PRO A 25 -12.65 3.45 -3.99
CA PRO A 25 -13.78 2.58 -4.31
C PRO A 25 -14.48 2.94 -5.63
N GLN A 26 -14.29 4.17 -6.12
CA GLN A 26 -14.78 4.61 -7.43
C GLN A 26 -13.75 4.41 -8.55
N GLY A 27 -12.52 4.01 -8.19
CA GLY A 27 -11.46 3.70 -9.14
C GLY A 27 -11.73 2.42 -9.91
N SER A 28 -11.18 2.32 -11.13
CA SER A 28 -11.32 1.13 -11.97
C SER A 28 -10.59 -0.09 -11.40
N PHE A 29 -9.63 0.13 -10.49
CA PHE A 29 -8.85 -0.93 -9.86
C PHE A 29 -9.61 -1.64 -8.73
N TYR A 30 -10.42 -0.92 -7.95
CA TYR A 30 -11.17 -1.46 -6.82
C TYR A 30 -12.04 -2.70 -7.16
N PRO A 31 -12.91 -2.69 -8.18
CA PRO A 31 -13.71 -3.86 -8.51
C PRO A 31 -12.89 -5.04 -9.04
N GLN A 32 -11.65 -4.82 -9.48
CA GLN A 32 -10.74 -5.90 -9.87
C GLN A 32 -10.15 -6.57 -8.62
N VAL A 33 -9.74 -5.77 -7.64
CA VAL A 33 -9.22 -6.25 -6.36
C VAL A 33 -10.29 -7.02 -5.57
N GLU A 34 -11.52 -6.52 -5.54
CA GLU A 34 -12.64 -7.18 -4.85
C GLU A 34 -13.03 -8.55 -5.46
N ARG A 35 -12.60 -8.85 -6.69
CA ARG A 35 -12.82 -10.16 -7.32
C ARG A 35 -11.71 -11.15 -7.04
N LEU A 36 -10.60 -10.70 -6.47
CA LEU A 36 -9.49 -11.58 -6.13
C LEU A 36 -9.86 -12.45 -4.92
N PRO A 37 -9.35 -13.69 -4.85
CA PRO A 37 -9.45 -14.47 -3.62
C PRO A 37 -8.84 -13.70 -2.43
N ALA A 38 -9.40 -13.94 -1.24
CA ALA A 38 -8.93 -13.31 -0.02
C ALA A 38 -7.41 -13.52 0.15
N GLY A 39 -6.71 -12.45 0.51
CA GLY A 39 -5.26 -12.46 0.75
C GLY A 39 -4.38 -12.32 -0.49
N VAL A 40 -4.89 -12.50 -1.72
CA VAL A 40 -4.08 -12.34 -2.95
C VAL A 40 -3.60 -10.91 -3.11
N PHE A 41 -4.47 -9.93 -2.90
CA PHE A 41 -4.11 -8.52 -3.00
C PHE A 41 -3.05 -8.12 -1.96
N THR A 42 -3.23 -8.52 -0.70
CA THR A 42 -2.25 -8.21 0.36
C THR A 42 -0.93 -8.95 0.17
N ALA A 43 -0.94 -10.16 -0.39
CA ALA A 43 0.28 -10.88 -0.77
C ALA A 43 1.06 -10.14 -1.87
N GLU A 44 0.37 -9.61 -2.89
CA GLU A 44 1.02 -8.79 -3.91
C GLU A 44 1.58 -7.49 -3.35
N ASN A 45 0.86 -6.80 -2.45
CA ASN A 45 1.39 -5.61 -1.78
C ASN A 45 2.64 -5.93 -0.94
N THR A 46 2.64 -7.08 -0.24
CA THR A 46 3.80 -7.55 0.53
C THR A 46 5.00 -7.79 -0.40
N ARG A 47 4.78 -8.47 -1.54
CA ARG A 47 5.82 -8.69 -2.55
C ARG A 47 6.35 -7.36 -3.10
N MET A 48 5.47 -6.42 -3.45
CA MET A 48 5.85 -5.13 -4.01
C MET A 48 6.68 -4.28 -3.03
N VAL A 49 6.28 -4.22 -1.75
CA VAL A 49 7.05 -3.52 -0.71
C VAL A 49 8.43 -4.17 -0.55
N THR A 50 8.50 -5.50 -0.55
CA THR A 50 9.78 -6.22 -0.47
C THR A 50 10.68 -5.94 -1.68
N GLU A 51 10.11 -5.81 -2.88
CA GLU A 51 10.87 -5.52 -4.10
C GLU A 51 11.35 -4.07 -4.20
N LEU A 52 10.53 -3.11 -3.76
CA LEU A 52 10.81 -1.69 -3.90
C LEU A 52 11.62 -1.12 -2.73
N ILE A 53 11.31 -1.55 -1.50
CA ILE A 53 11.91 -1.03 -0.26
C ILE A 53 12.95 -2.01 0.30
N GLY A 54 12.84 -3.31 -0.01
CA GLY A 54 13.69 -4.33 0.59
C GLY A 54 13.16 -4.74 1.96
N ASN A 55 14.00 -4.65 2.99
CA ASN A 55 13.59 -4.92 4.37
C ASN A 55 13.20 -3.61 5.08
N PRO A 56 11.90 -3.29 5.24
CA PRO A 56 11.46 -2.04 5.85
C PRO A 56 11.83 -1.91 7.33
N ALA A 57 12.11 -3.00 8.04
CA ALA A 57 12.53 -2.95 9.44
C ALA A 57 13.93 -2.33 9.64
N LEU A 58 14.70 -2.15 8.55
CA LEU A 58 16.01 -1.49 8.57
C LEU A 58 15.92 0.04 8.46
N PHE A 59 14.74 0.58 8.20
CA PHE A 59 14.49 2.00 8.00
C PHE A 59 13.83 2.61 9.22
N THR A 60 14.10 3.89 9.46
CA THR A 60 13.30 4.68 10.39
C THR A 60 11.93 4.97 9.80
N ARG A 61 10.97 5.38 10.65
CA ARG A 61 9.63 5.76 10.20
C ARG A 61 9.67 6.87 9.14
N GLU A 62 10.48 7.90 9.35
CA GLU A 62 10.59 9.04 8.43
C GLU A 62 11.17 8.62 7.08
N GLU A 63 12.19 7.75 7.06
CA GLU A 63 12.74 7.21 5.83
C GLU A 63 11.70 6.38 5.06
N LEU A 64 10.93 5.54 5.75
CA LEU A 64 9.83 4.78 5.12
C LEU A 64 8.75 5.70 4.56
N GLU A 65 8.35 6.74 5.29
CA GLU A 65 7.36 7.71 4.82
C GLU A 65 7.85 8.43 3.56
N ASN A 66 9.15 8.75 3.46
CA ASN A 66 9.77 9.35 2.28
C ASN A 66 9.85 8.39 1.08
N GLU A 67 10.22 7.12 1.32
CA GLU A 67 10.21 6.09 0.27
C GLU A 67 8.80 5.84 -0.25
N LEU A 68 7.81 5.72 0.65
CA LEU A 68 6.40 5.57 0.27
C LEU A 68 5.89 6.81 -0.47
N ALA A 69 6.30 8.03 -0.09
CA ALA A 69 5.96 9.22 -0.85
C ALA A 69 6.49 9.19 -2.28
N THR A 70 7.70 8.64 -2.47
CA THR A 70 8.31 8.42 -3.79
C THR A 70 7.55 7.36 -4.59
N ILE A 71 7.22 6.22 -3.98
CA ILE A 71 6.46 5.14 -4.61
C ILE A 71 5.05 5.61 -5.02
N ASN A 72 4.41 6.42 -4.17
CA ASN A 72 3.07 6.95 -4.43
C ASN A 72 3.07 8.19 -5.34
N ALA A 73 4.22 8.64 -5.84
CA ALA A 73 4.30 9.83 -6.68
C ALA A 73 3.50 9.61 -7.98
N GLY A 74 2.46 10.43 -8.18
CA GLY A 74 1.56 10.32 -9.34
C GLY A 74 0.45 9.26 -9.20
N ALA A 75 0.33 8.62 -8.04
CA ALA A 75 -0.80 7.75 -7.73
C ALA A 75 -2.14 8.49 -7.84
N SER A 76 -3.17 7.80 -8.32
CA SER A 76 -4.51 8.38 -8.53
C SER A 76 -5.66 7.54 -7.96
N GLN A 77 -5.49 6.22 -7.83
CA GLN A 77 -6.54 5.30 -7.38
C GLN A 77 -6.07 4.27 -6.34
N ALA A 78 -4.76 4.21 -6.08
CA ALA A 78 -4.16 3.25 -5.16
C ALA A 78 -2.92 3.86 -4.52
N ILE A 79 -2.77 3.74 -3.21
CA ILE A 79 -1.54 4.13 -2.49
C ILE A 79 -1.19 3.09 -1.43
N VAL A 80 0.09 3.05 -1.04
CA VAL A 80 0.55 2.29 0.13
C VAL A 80 1.03 3.27 1.21
N ALA A 81 0.57 3.10 2.44
CA ALA A 81 0.98 3.93 3.57
C ALA A 81 1.38 3.05 4.76
N LEU A 82 2.10 3.63 5.73
CA LEU A 82 2.24 3.00 7.05
C LEU A 82 0.88 2.99 7.77
N ALA A 83 0.62 1.94 8.53
CA ALA A 83 -0.57 1.84 9.38
C ALA A 83 -0.50 2.78 10.61
#